data_AF-A0A1X7CNT5-F1
#
_entry.id   AF-A0A1X7CNT5-F1
#
_cell.length_a   1.000
_cell.length_b   1.000
_cell.length_c   1.000
_cell.angle_alpha   90.00
_cell.angle_beta   90.00
_cell.angle_gamma   90.00
#
_symmetry.space_group_name_H-M   'P 1'
#
loop_
_entity.id
_entity.type
_entity.pdbx_description
1 polymer ?
#
loop_
_entity_poly.entity_id
_entity_poly.type
_entity_poly.pdbx_seq_one_letter_code
_entity_poly.pdbx_strand_id
1 'polypeptide(L)'
;MLEERGVGRNWLTGELIQPLGRETNFQISVPEIEPIVDSLGHAGVALFMEPETKWYRVSGTEEAGVRQFLVTDPDGYLIRFQSSIGRREPAD
;
A
#
# COMPACT_ATOMS: atom_id res chain seq x y z
N MET A 1 -8.74 1.24 14.57
CA MET A 1 -10.16 0.83 14.63
C MET A 1 -10.79 1.26 13.32
N LEU A 2 -11.42 0.34 12.59
CA LEU A 2 -12.18 0.65 11.39
C LEU A 2 -13.68 0.51 11.72
N GLU A 3 -14.51 1.32 11.09
CA GLU A 3 -15.97 1.22 11.17
C GLU A 3 -16.56 0.89 9.79
N GLU A 4 -17.68 0.17 9.79
CA GLU A 4 -18.39 -0.21 8.56
C GLU A 4 -19.70 0.58 8.46
N ARG A 5 -19.93 1.21 7.30
CA ARG A 5 -21.17 1.94 7.05
C ARG A 5 -22.36 1.00 7.12
N GLY A 6 -23.39 1.39 7.86
CA GLY A 6 -24.60 0.58 8.05
C GLY A 6 -24.51 -0.40 9.22
N VAL A 7 -23.34 -0.53 9.86
CA VAL A 7 -23.14 -1.33 11.06
C VAL A 7 -22.91 -0.43 12.27
N GLY A 8 -23.78 -0.52 13.26
CA GLY A 8 -23.66 0.23 14.50
C GLY A 8 -23.82 1.74 14.33
N ARG A 9 -23.00 2.52 15.02
CA ARG A 9 -23.00 3.99 14.93
C ARG A 9 -21.98 4.42 13.89
N ASN A 10 -22.38 5.24 12.93
CA ASN A 10 -21.51 5.79 11.90
C ASN A 10 -21.23 7.27 12.15
N TRP A 11 -19.96 7.67 11.99
CA TRP A 11 -19.53 9.06 12.20
C TRP A 11 -19.23 9.70 10.84
N LEU A 12 -20.29 10.04 10.10
CA LEU A 12 -20.19 10.67 8.79
C LEU A 12 -19.91 12.18 8.95
N THR A 13 -18.80 12.64 8.41
CA THR A 13 -18.43 14.07 8.37
C THR A 13 -18.87 14.76 7.08
N GLY A 14 -19.38 13.99 6.10
CA GLY A 14 -19.84 14.47 4.79
C GLY A 14 -20.40 13.33 3.94
N GLU A 15 -20.78 13.64 2.70
CA GLU A 15 -21.26 12.64 1.74
C GLU A 15 -20.14 11.71 1.26
N LEU A 16 -20.47 10.43 1.08
CA LEU A 16 -19.56 9.42 0.54
C LEU A 16 -19.74 9.35 -0.99
N ILE A 17 -18.75 9.88 -1.72
CA ILE A 17 -18.76 9.94 -3.18
C ILE A 17 -17.61 9.10 -3.72
N GLN A 18 -17.88 8.16 -4.63
CA GLN A 18 -16.84 7.31 -5.24
C GLN A 18 -15.86 8.13 -6.11
N PRO A 19 -14.56 7.78 -6.18
CA PRO A 19 -13.84 6.84 -5.30
C PRO A 19 -13.83 7.29 -3.83
N LEU A 20 -14.13 6.37 -2.92
CA LEU A 20 -14.27 6.67 -1.48
C LEU A 20 -12.93 6.97 -0.81
N GLY A 21 -11.84 6.43 -1.35
CA GLY A 21 -10.51 6.54 -0.77
C GLY A 21 -9.64 7.69 -1.25
N ARG A 22 -10.23 8.74 -1.83
CA ARG A 22 -9.48 9.93 -2.29
C ARG A 22 -8.55 10.45 -1.18
N GLU A 23 -7.35 10.85 -1.59
CA GLU A 23 -6.29 11.38 -0.71
C GLU A 23 -5.83 10.42 0.41
N THR A 24 -6.33 9.19 0.44
CA THR A 24 -5.98 8.19 1.46
C THR A 24 -5.15 7.07 0.85
N ASN A 25 -4.05 6.74 1.50
CA ASN A 25 -3.17 5.66 1.11
C ASN A 25 -2.91 4.74 2.31
N PHE A 26 -3.36 3.49 2.23
CA PHE A 26 -3.13 2.49 3.26
C PHE A 26 -1.83 1.74 3.00
N GLN A 27 -0.89 1.83 3.93
CA GLN A 27 0.34 1.06 3.86
C GLN A 27 0.20 -0.23 4.66
N ILE A 28 0.44 -1.37 4.01
CA ILE A 28 0.41 -2.69 4.61
C ILE A 28 1.78 -3.34 4.42
N SER A 29 2.45 -3.61 5.53
CA SER A 29 3.72 -4.36 5.52
C SER A 29 3.42 -5.86 5.45
N VAL A 30 4.06 -6.53 4.50
CA VAL A 30 3.95 -7.97 4.25
C VAL A 30 5.33 -8.61 4.20
N PRO A 31 5.45 -9.92 4.45
CA PRO A 31 6.74 -10.61 4.31
C PRO A 31 7.29 -10.55 2.87
N GLU A 32 6.42 -10.72 1.87
CA GLU A 32 6.76 -10.74 0.44
C GLU A 32 5.59 -10.15 -0.35
N ILE A 33 5.88 -9.41 -1.44
CA ILE A 33 4.84 -8.76 -2.26
C ILE A 33 4.46 -9.61 -3.48
N GLU A 34 5.34 -10.50 -3.90
CA GLU A 34 5.28 -11.28 -5.14
C GLU A 34 4.06 -12.21 -5.15
N PRO A 35 3.76 -12.96 -4.06
CA PRO A 35 2.54 -13.78 -4.04
C PRO A 35 1.25 -12.97 -4.21
N ILE A 36 1.25 -11.71 -3.76
CA ILE A 36 0.09 -10.81 -3.87
C ILE A 36 -0.03 -10.29 -5.30
N VAL A 37 1.08 -9.82 -5.87
CA VAL A 37 1.16 -9.36 -7.27
C VAL A 37 0.69 -10.46 -8.22
N ASP A 38 1.19 -11.69 -8.04
CA ASP A 38 0.80 -12.83 -8.86
C ASP A 38 -0.69 -13.13 -8.71
N SER A 39 -1.21 -13.16 -7.48
CA SER A 39 -2.64 -13.39 -7.22
C SER A 39 -3.53 -12.36 -7.91
N LEU A 40 -3.16 -11.07 -7.82
CA LEU A 40 -3.87 -9.98 -8.49
C LEU A 40 -3.81 -10.10 -10.01
N GLY A 41 -2.64 -10.46 -10.56
CA GLY A 41 -2.47 -10.70 -11.99
C GLY A 41 -3.34 -11.86 -12.50
N HIS A 42 -3.38 -12.99 -11.79
CA HIS A 42 -4.26 -14.12 -12.14
C HIS A 42 -5.75 -13.75 -12.08
N ALA A 43 -6.12 -12.84 -11.18
CA ALA A 43 -7.48 -12.31 -11.08
C ALA A 43 -7.79 -11.20 -12.10
N GLY A 44 -6.83 -10.77 -12.92
CA GLY A 44 -7.00 -9.69 -13.89
C GLY A 44 -7.12 -8.30 -13.25
N VAL A 45 -6.66 -8.12 -12.02
CA VAL A 45 -6.68 -6.84 -11.32
C VAL A 45 -5.44 -6.03 -11.71
N ALA A 46 -5.68 -4.85 -12.29
CA ALA A 46 -4.61 -3.94 -12.67
C ALA A 46 -3.96 -3.28 -11.45
N LEU A 47 -2.64 -3.20 -11.46
CA LEU A 47 -1.90 -2.44 -10.46
C LEU A 47 -1.95 -0.95 -10.80
N PHE A 48 -2.05 -0.11 -9.77
CA PHE A 48 -1.93 1.34 -9.91
C PHE A 48 -0.45 1.74 -10.14
N MET A 49 0.47 1.00 -9.51
CA MET A 49 1.91 1.11 -9.71
C MET A 49 2.52 -0.29 -9.65
N GLU A 50 3.30 -0.64 -10.66
CA GLU A 50 4.05 -1.89 -10.72
C GLU A 50 5.07 -2.01 -9.56
N PRO A 51 5.49 -3.22 -9.19
CA PRO A 51 6.51 -3.43 -8.18
C PRO A 51 7.81 -2.67 -8.45
N GLU A 52 8.25 -1.86 -7.50
CA GLU A 52 9.53 -1.18 -7.52
C GLU A 52 10.33 -1.43 -6.23
N THR A 53 11.63 -1.22 -6.29
CA THR A 53 12.52 -1.22 -5.12
C THR A 53 13.00 0.20 -4.84
N LYS A 54 12.84 0.64 -3.60
CA LYS A 54 13.36 1.92 -3.11
C LYS A 54 14.24 1.73 -1.89
N TRP A 55 15.31 2.52 -1.82
CA TRP A 55 16.20 2.60 -0.67
C TRP A 55 16.05 3.98 -0.05
N TYR A 56 15.73 4.02 1.24
CA TYR A 56 15.53 5.25 1.99
C TYR A 56 16.64 5.37 3.02
N ARG A 57 17.32 6.52 3.06
CA ARG A 57 18.24 6.83 4.16
C ARG A 57 17.46 6.88 5.48
N VAL A 58 17.87 6.04 6.43
CA VAL A 58 17.33 6.03 7.80
C VAL A 58 18.33 6.60 8.80
N SER A 59 19.62 6.64 8.44
CA SER A 59 20.67 7.34 9.16
C SER A 59 21.78 7.80 8.21
N GLY A 60 22.83 8.44 8.74
CA GLY A 60 24.01 8.84 7.96
C GLY A 60 24.83 7.67 7.40
N THR A 61 24.66 6.47 7.95
CA THR A 61 25.42 5.26 7.57
C THR A 61 24.50 4.11 7.16
N GLU A 62 23.18 4.33 7.04
CA GLU A 62 22.25 3.24 6.78
C GLU A 62 21.08 3.66 5.89
N GLU A 63 20.76 2.80 4.92
CA GLU A 63 19.55 2.82 4.11
C GLU A 63 18.68 1.59 4.39
N ALA A 64 17.37 1.79 4.47
CA ALA A 64 16.38 0.72 4.51
C ALA A 64 15.79 0.51 3.11
N GLY A 65 15.84 -0.73 2.64
CA GLY A 65 15.31 -1.14 1.35
C GLY A 65 13.89 -1.63 1.47
N VAL A 66 13.05 -1.22 0.54
CA VAL A 66 11.64 -1.60 0.47
C VAL A 66 11.30 -1.99 -0.96
N ARG A 67 10.69 -3.16 -1.13
CA ARG A 67 9.99 -3.52 -2.37
C ARG A 67 8.51 -3.23 -2.19
N GLN A 68 7.89 -2.47 -3.08
CA GLN A 68 6.52 -1.99 -2.93
C GLN A 68 5.76 -1.95 -4.26
N PHE A 69 4.44 -2.00 -4.20
CA PHE A 69 3.54 -1.75 -5.33
C PHE A 69 2.24 -1.10 -4.84
N LEU A 70 1.42 -0.58 -5.76
CA LEU A 70 0.12 0.01 -5.43
C LEU A 70 -1.00 -0.67 -6.21
N VAL A 71 -2.15 -0.84 -5.57
CA VAL A 71 -3.40 -1.29 -6.18
C VAL A 71 -4.56 -0.45 -5.65
N THR A 72 -5.62 -0.31 -6.42
CA THR A 72 -6.89 0.26 -5.96
C THR A 72 -7.90 -0.84 -5.71
N ASP A 73 -8.62 -0.78 -4.59
CA ASP A 73 -9.78 -1.64 -4.41
C ASP A 73 -11.00 -1.15 -5.23
N PRO A 74 -12.09 -1.93 -5.32
CA PRO A 74 -13.28 -1.54 -6.08
C PRO A 74 -13.97 -0.26 -5.58
N ASP A 75 -13.75 0.12 -4.31
CA ASP A 75 -14.27 1.34 -3.71
C ASP A 75 -13.33 2.55 -3.89
N GLY A 76 -12.20 2.36 -4.57
CA GLY A 76 -11.25 3.41 -4.92
C GLY A 76 -10.30 3.81 -3.80
N TYR A 77 -10.06 2.93 -2.81
CA TYR A 77 -8.98 3.09 -1.85
C TYR A 77 -7.65 2.68 -2.45
N LEU A 78 -6.64 3.54 -2.27
CA LEU A 78 -5.27 3.25 -2.67
C LEU A 78 -4.58 2.44 -1.58
N ILE A 79 -4.10 1.25 -1.94
CA ILE A 79 -3.44 0.32 -1.04
C ILE A 79 -2.01 0.11 -1.52
N ARG A 80 -1.06 0.33 -0.62
CA ARG A 80 0.38 0.11 -0.82
C ARG A 80 0.84 -1.09 -0.01
N PHE A 81 1.15 -2.16 -0.71
CA PHE A 81 1.85 -3.28 -0.09
C PHE A 81 3.34 -3.05 -0.18
N GLN A 82 4.05 -3.37 0.91
CA GLN A 82 5.49 -3.28 0.96
C GLN A 82 6.11 -4.45 1.72
N SER A 83 7.29 -4.87 1.28
CA SER A 83 8.16 -5.80 2.00
C SER A 83 9.52 -5.16 2.22
N SER A 84 10.09 -5.38 3.40
CA SER A 84 11.46 -4.98 3.71
C SER A 84 12.43 -5.91 3.00
N ILE A 85 13.38 -5.35 2.26
CA ILE A 85 14.47 -6.12 1.63
C ILE A 85 15.80 -6.00 2.40
N GLY A 86 15.73 -5.49 3.64
CA GLY A 86 16.88 -5.35 4.54
C GLY A 86 17.45 -3.94 4.59
N ARG A 87 18.67 -3.85 5.13
CA ARG A 87 19.41 -2.61 5.35
C ARG A 87 20.79 -2.69 4.73
N ARG A 88 21.33 -1.55 4.29
CA ARG A 88 22.67 -1.44 3.70
C ARG A 88 23.34 -0.12 4.07
N GLU A 89 24.65 -0.02 3.89
CA GLU A 89 25.35 1.28 3.92
C GLU A 89 25.03 2.06 2.62
N PRO A 90 24.85 3.39 2.69
CA PRO A 90 24.69 4.22 1.51
C PRO A 90 25.89 4.05 0.57
N ALA A 91 25.65 4.04 -0.74
CA ALA A 91 26.74 4.16 -1.69
C ALA A 91 27.37 5.56 -1.57
N ASP A 92 28.71 5.62 -1.58
CA ASP A 92 29.52 6.85 -1.57
C ASP A 92 29.16 7.83 -2.70
#